data_AF-A0A7C3RKU9-F1
#
_entry.id   AF-A0A7C3RKU9-F1
#
_cell.length_a   1.000
_cell.length_b   1.000
_cell.length_c   1.000
_cell.angle_alpha   90.00
_cell.angle_beta   90.00
_cell.angle_gamma   90.00
#
_symmetry.space_group_name_H-M   'P 1'
#
loop_
_entity.id
_entity.type
_entity.pdbx_description
1 polymer ?
#
loop_
_entity_poly.entity_id
_entity_poly.type
_entity_poly.pdbx_seq_one_letter_code
_entity_poly.pdbx_strand_id
1 'polypeptide(L)'
;MAFAKNAKNKVICHDCKKKIETDGSEIKDGKMLVYESGGEKITIFKCNDCFEKSQELRNYQPCEVYSRVVGYLRPVQQWNLGKQQEFKERKEYKI
;
A
#
# COMPACT_ATOMS: atom_id res chain seq x y z
N MET A 1 -7.43 -4.84 17.03
CA MET A 1 -6.91 -3.55 17.56
C MET A 1 -5.68 -3.85 18.41
N ALA A 2 -4.62 -3.02 18.28
CA ALA A 2 -3.34 -3.03 19.01
C ALA A 2 -2.37 -4.19 18.65
N PHE A 3 -1.08 -3.96 18.40
CA PHE A 3 -0.18 -3.06 19.14
C PHE A 3 0.55 -2.03 18.27
N ALA A 4 0.40 -0.76 18.67
CA ALA A 4 1.47 0.22 18.53
C ALA A 4 2.65 -0.14 19.46
N LYS A 5 3.84 0.43 19.16
CA LYS A 5 5.13 0.46 19.91
C LYS A 5 6.17 -0.58 19.40
N ASN A 6 7.41 -0.28 19.00
CA ASN A 6 8.28 0.91 18.94
C ASN A 6 9.44 0.55 17.95
N ALA A 7 9.70 1.30 16.88
CA ALA A 7 10.61 2.46 16.80
C ALA A 7 12.11 2.17 17.03
N LYS A 8 12.78 1.65 16.00
CA LYS A 8 14.11 2.15 15.56
C LYS A 8 14.16 2.17 14.02
N ASN A 9 13.11 2.67 13.38
CA ASN A 9 13.13 2.87 11.93
C ASN A 9 13.67 4.25 11.65
N LYS A 10 14.82 4.29 10.97
CA LYS A 10 15.43 5.52 10.46
C LYS A 10 14.46 6.14 9.47
N VAL A 11 13.67 7.12 9.92
CA VAL A 11 12.63 7.77 9.12
C VAL A 11 13.29 8.73 8.13
N ILE A 12 13.04 8.53 6.84
CA ILE A 12 13.67 9.29 5.75
C ILE A 12 12.59 9.92 4.91
N CYS A 13 12.78 11.18 4.54
CA CYS A 13 11.84 11.90 3.67
C CYS A 13 11.83 11.33 2.23
N HIS A 14 10.64 11.09 1.69
CA HIS A 14 10.39 10.63 0.32
C HIS A 14 11.01 11.53 -0.76
N ASP A 15 11.01 12.85 -0.54
CA ASP A 15 11.42 13.81 -1.58
C ASP A 15 12.90 14.22 -1.47
N CYS A 16 13.39 14.61 -0.28
CA CYS A 16 14.80 15.06 -0.10
C CYS A 16 15.75 14.01 0.46
N LYS A 17 15.26 12.88 0.97
CA LYS A 17 16.06 11.80 1.57
C LYS A 17 16.85 12.17 2.84
N LYS A 18 16.56 13.31 3.48
CA LYS A 18 17.13 13.65 4.80
C LYS A 18 16.60 12.69 5.87
N LYS A 19 17.46 12.37 6.85
CA LYS A 19 17.10 11.59 8.04
C LYS A 19 16.34 12.48 9.01
N ILE A 20 15.24 11.97 9.54
CA ILE A 20 14.42 12.65 10.53
C ILE A 20 14.71 11.97 11.87
N GLU A 21 15.07 12.77 12.88
CA GLU A 21 15.31 12.27 14.24
C GLU A 21 13.98 11.94 14.92
N THR A 22 13.91 10.77 15.55
CA THR A 22 12.73 10.27 16.27
C THR A 22 13.08 10.05 17.74
N ASP A 23 12.51 10.86 18.63
CA ASP A 23 12.55 10.63 20.07
C ASP A 23 11.28 9.85 20.48
N GLY A 24 11.32 8.52 20.31
CA GLY A 24 10.17 7.65 20.60
C GLY A 24 9.04 7.74 19.58
N SER A 25 7.78 7.82 20.04
CA SER A 25 6.55 7.76 19.22
C SER A 25 6.24 9.03 18.40
N GLU A 26 7.03 10.09 18.55
CA GLU A 26 6.78 11.39 17.93
C GLU A 26 7.92 11.76 16.96
N ILE A 27 7.54 12.11 15.73
CA ILE A 27 8.45 12.59 14.69
C ILE A 27 8.62 14.10 14.92
N LYS A 28 9.83 14.56 15.28
CA LYS A 28 10.06 15.99 15.56
C LYS A 28 10.07 16.85 14.29
N ASP A 29 10.60 16.32 13.19
CA ASP A 29 10.80 17.08 11.96
C ASP A 29 10.31 16.37 10.68
N GLY A 30 9.07 15.90 10.72
CA GLY A 30 8.44 15.34 9.54
C GLY A 30 7.05 14.80 9.76
N LYS A 31 6.35 14.58 8.65
CA LYS A 31 4.99 14.05 8.60
C LYS A 31 5.02 12.61 8.08
N MET A 32 4.15 11.79 8.67
CA MET A 32 3.86 10.42 8.25
C MET A 32 2.58 10.45 7.40
N LEU A 33 2.67 9.90 6.19
CA LEU A 33 1.59 9.74 5.22
C LEU A 33 1.26 8.25 5.12
N VAL A 34 0.00 7.87 5.03
CA VAL A 34 -0.41 6.46 4.90
C VAL A 34 -1.31 6.33 3.67
N TYR A 35 -0.94 5.44 2.76
CA TYR A 35 -1.64 5.05 1.54
C TYR A 35 -2.10 3.59 1.69
N GLU A 36 -3.06 3.14 0.91
CA GLU A 36 -3.50 1.74 0.92
C GLU A 36 -3.45 1.16 -0.50
N SER A 37 -2.89 -0.04 -0.66
CA SER A 37 -2.86 -0.74 -1.95
C SER A 37 -3.15 -2.23 -1.74
N GLY A 38 -4.21 -2.75 -2.35
CA GLY A 38 -4.57 -4.18 -2.27
C GLY A 38 -4.93 -4.69 -0.86
N GLY A 39 -5.35 -3.80 0.06
CA GLY A 39 -5.62 -4.13 1.47
C GLY A 39 -4.42 -3.89 2.42
N GLU A 40 -3.32 -3.35 1.90
CA GLU A 40 -2.09 -3.09 2.64
C GLU A 40 -1.89 -1.59 2.87
N LYS A 41 -1.64 -1.20 4.12
CA LYS A 41 -1.34 0.20 4.48
C LYS A 41 0.13 0.52 4.24
N ILE A 42 0.41 1.19 3.14
CA ILE A 42 1.69 1.77 2.76
C ILE A 42 1.93 3.03 3.59
N THR A 43 3.02 3.12 4.33
CA THR A 43 3.36 4.34 5.08
C THR A 43 4.57 5.03 4.47
N ILE A 44 4.49 6.33 4.22
CA ILE A 44 5.51 7.15 3.56
C ILE A 44 5.78 8.38 4.41
N PHE A 45 7.05 8.78 4.52
CA PHE A 45 7.44 9.90 5.38
C PHE A 45 7.95 11.07 4.56
N LYS A 46 7.67 12.29 5.00
CA LYS A 46 8.21 13.53 4.42
C LYS A 46 8.71 14.47 5.51
N CYS A 47 9.85 15.14 5.33
CA CYS A 47 10.27 16.19 6.27
C CYS A 47 9.38 17.43 6.11
N ASN A 48 9.34 18.30 7.12
CA ASN A 48 8.48 19.48 7.08
C ASN A 48 8.80 20.37 5.86
N ASP A 49 10.08 20.63 5.59
CA ASP A 49 10.49 21.41 4.41
C ASP A 49 9.97 20.85 3.07
N CYS A 50 10.09 19.53 2.86
CA CYS A 50 9.66 18.90 1.61
C CYS A 50 8.17 18.76 1.53
N PHE A 51 7.52 18.51 2.66
CA PHE A 51 6.08 18.48 2.73
C PHE A 51 5.49 19.87 2.45
N GLU A 52 6.08 20.94 2.98
CA GLU A 52 5.65 22.33 2.70
C GLU A 52 5.93 22.75 1.26
N LYS A 53 7.03 22.26 0.64
CA LYS A 53 7.33 22.50 -0.78
C LYS A 53 6.46 21.70 -1.75
N SER A 54 6.17 20.45 -1.42
CA SER A 54 5.36 19.54 -2.24
C SER A 54 4.75 18.46 -1.36
N GLN A 55 3.47 18.61 -1.03
CA GLN A 55 2.74 17.60 -0.25
C GLN A 55 2.51 16.33 -1.08
N GLU A 56 2.49 16.44 -2.42
CA GLU A 56 2.18 15.36 -3.33
C GLU A 56 3.24 14.28 -3.38
N LEU A 57 2.81 13.03 -3.43
CA LEU A 57 3.70 11.90 -3.64
C LEU A 57 4.06 11.84 -5.13
N ARG A 58 5.06 12.63 -5.52
CA ARG A 58 5.49 12.66 -6.92
C ARG A 58 5.86 11.26 -7.35
N ASN A 59 5.23 10.86 -8.45
CA ASN A 59 5.47 9.61 -9.18
C ASN A 59 5.04 8.33 -8.44
N TYR A 60 3.99 8.35 -7.60
CA TYR A 60 3.37 7.10 -7.14
C TYR A 60 2.09 6.78 -7.90
N GLN A 61 2.07 5.62 -8.56
CA GLN A 61 0.85 5.00 -9.03
C GLN A 61 0.81 3.53 -8.59
N PRO A 62 -0.32 3.07 -8.02
CA PRO A 62 -0.51 1.65 -7.75
C PRO A 62 -0.58 0.88 -9.07
N CYS A 63 0.11 -0.26 -9.13
CA CYS A 63 0.28 -1.03 -10.36
C CYS A 63 -0.94 -1.90 -10.65
N GLU A 64 -1.48 -1.83 -11.86
CA GLU A 64 -2.54 -2.72 -12.34
C GLU A 64 -1.93 -3.94 -13.04
N VAL A 65 -2.30 -5.15 -12.58
CA VAL A 65 -1.72 -6.40 -13.07
C VAL A 65 -2.72 -7.12 -13.97
N TYR A 66 -2.36 -7.29 -15.23
CA TYR A 66 -3.13 -8.09 -16.20
C TYR A 66 -2.49 -9.46 -16.39
N SER A 67 -3.32 -10.50 -16.52
CA SER A 67 -2.88 -11.86 -16.83
C SER A 67 -3.77 -12.48 -17.91
N ARG A 68 -3.16 -13.27 -18.80
CA ARG A 68 -3.88 -14.04 -19.81
C ARG A 68 -4.29 -15.39 -19.21
N VAL A 69 -5.56 -15.54 -18.85
CA VAL A 69 -6.03 -16.79 -18.22
C VAL A 69 -6.85 -17.68 -19.16
N VAL A 70 -7.66 -17.09 -20.06
CA VAL A 70 -8.54 -17.83 -21.00
C VAL A 70 -8.42 -17.32 -22.44
N GLY A 71 -7.23 -16.86 -22.82
CA GLY A 71 -6.93 -16.41 -24.19
C GLY A 71 -6.89 -14.89 -24.40
N TYR A 72 -7.39 -14.09 -23.45
CA TYR A 72 -7.26 -12.62 -23.44
C TYR A 72 -6.69 -12.10 -22.11
N LEU A 73 -6.15 -10.88 -22.11
CA LEU A 73 -5.61 -10.22 -20.91
C LEU A 73 -6.76 -9.75 -20.01
N ARG A 74 -6.72 -10.13 -18.73
CA ARG A 74 -7.70 -9.73 -17.73
C ARG A 74 -7.00 -9.28 -16.44
N PRO A 75 -7.49 -8.23 -15.75
CA PRO A 75 -6.92 -7.82 -14.47
C PRO A 75 -6.97 -8.96 -13.45
N VAL A 76 -5.83 -9.28 -12.85
CA VAL A 76 -5.67 -10.36 -11.86
C VAL A 76 -6.51 -10.09 -10.61
N GLN A 77 -6.63 -8.82 -10.21
CA GLN A 77 -7.50 -8.39 -9.12
C GLN A 77 -8.98 -8.77 -9.36
N GLN A 78 -9.40 -8.94 -10.62
CA GLN A 78 -10.77 -9.31 -11.01
C GLN A 78 -10.98 -10.82 -11.16
N TRP A 79 -9.91 -11.58 -11.41
CA TRP A 79 -10.02 -12.99 -11.77
C TRP A 79 -10.35 -13.89 -10.58
N ASN A 80 -9.59 -13.77 -9.49
CA ASN A 80 -9.68 -14.69 -8.34
C ASN A 80 -11.04 -14.61 -7.63
N LEU A 81 -11.59 -13.39 -7.51
CA LEU A 81 -12.91 -13.16 -6.93
C LEU A 81 -14.02 -13.84 -7.74
N GLY A 82 -13.96 -13.73 -9.07
CA GLY A 82 -14.92 -14.37 -9.97
C GLY A 82 -14.89 -15.90 -9.88
N LYS A 83 -13.70 -16.50 -9.82
CA LYS A 83 -13.56 -17.96 -9.72
C LYS A 83 -14.00 -18.51 -8.36
N GLN A 84 -13.75 -17.80 -7.27
CA GLN A 84 -14.25 -18.19 -5.94
C GLN A 84 -15.78 -18.17 -5.89
N GLN A 85 -16.42 -17.21 -6.57
CA GLN A 85 -17.88 -17.15 -6.68
C GLN A 85 -18.44 -18.28 -7.55
N GLU A 86 -17.84 -18.49 -8.73
CA GLU A 86 -18.20 -19.60 -9.62
C GLU A 86 -18.10 -20.95 -8.90
N PHE A 87 -17.07 -21.16 -8.07
CA PHE A 87 -16.89 -22.38 -7.29
C PHE A 87 -18.04 -22.62 -6.29
N LYS A 88 -18.53 -21.56 -5.64
CA LYS A 88 -19.66 -21.65 -4.68
C LYS A 88 -20.99 -22.00 -5.36
N GLU A 89 -21.15 -21.63 -6.63
CA GLU A 89 -22.39 -21.84 -7.40
C GLU A 89 -22.47 -23.22 -8.05
N ARG A 90 -21.36 -23.99 -8.05
CA ARG A 90 -21.32 -25.34 -8.62
C ARG A 90 -22.22 -26.28 -7.81
N LYS A 91 -22.97 -27.13 -8.54
CA LYS A 91 -23.78 -28.21 -7.98
C LYS A 91 -23.22 -29.54 -8.42
N GLU A 92 -23.08 -30.46 -7.48
CA GLU A 92 -22.63 -31.84 -7.75
C GLU A 92 -23.81 -32.68 -8.23
N TYR A 93 -23.56 -33.57 -9.20
CA TYR A 93 -24.54 -34.56 -9.63
C TYR A 93 -24.46 -35.77 -8.69
N LYS A 94 -25.60 -36.22 -8.14
CA LYS A 94 -25.68 -37.54 -7.49
C LYS A 94 -25.82 -38.62 -8.56
N ILE A 95 -25.02 -39.67 -8.45
CA ILE A 95 -25.13 -40.90 -9.23
C ILE A 95 -26.08 -41.85 -8.52
#